data_AF-A0A2D4LTD1-F1
#
_entry.id   AF-A0A2D4LTD1-F1
#
_cell.length_a   1.000
_cell.length_b   1.000
_cell.length_c   1.000
_cell.angle_alpha   90.00
_cell.angle_beta   90.00
_cell.angle_gamma   90.00
#
_symmetry.space_group_name_H-M   'P 1'
#
loop_
_entity.id
_entity.type
_entity.pdbx_description
1 polymer ?
#
loop_
_entity_poly.entity_id
_entity_poly.type
_entity_poly.pdbx_seq_one_letter_code
_entity_poly.pdbx_strand_id
1 'polypeptide(L)'
;YKMCYRWYLSPSKLANIYPNMSSMCWKCKQMRGTFFHSGWLCPKSKKYWKKIRLWIKEITRIQLEFKPEIFLLGMLKGDYANEMKYLILHIITAARIALAQCWKADQMPANN
;
A
#
# COMPACT_ATOMS: atom_id res chain seq x y z
N TYR A 1 -11.04 10.87 -2.15
CA TYR A 1 -9.94 9.89 -2.29
C TYR A 1 -8.60 10.58 -2.00
N LYS A 2 -8.21 10.73 -0.73
CA LYS A 2 -6.99 11.45 -0.32
C LYS A 2 -6.09 10.48 0.45
N MET A 3 -5.18 9.79 -0.26
CA MET A 3 -4.24 8.87 0.40
C MET A 3 -3.20 9.57 1.27
N CYS A 4 -2.94 10.85 0.99
CA CYS A 4 -2.01 11.68 1.75
C CYS A 4 -2.79 12.51 2.77
N TYR A 5 -3.33 11.89 3.81
CA TYR A 5 -3.75 12.68 4.97
C TYR A 5 -2.53 13.30 5.63
N ARG A 6 -2.73 14.50 6.20
CA ARG A 6 -1.77 15.29 6.98
C ARG A 6 -1.04 14.46 8.07
N TRP A 7 -1.61 13.31 8.45
CA TRP A 7 -1.16 12.39 9.49
C TRP A 7 -0.19 11.28 9.03
N TYR A 8 -0.10 10.97 7.72
CA TYR A 8 0.80 9.91 7.20
C TYR A 8 2.17 10.44 6.81
N LEU A 9 2.80 11.16 7.73
CA LEU A 9 4.18 11.61 7.53
C LEU A 9 5.11 10.40 7.46
N SER A 10 5.97 10.37 6.44
CA SER A 10 6.96 9.32 6.26
C SER A 10 8.18 9.56 7.17
N PRO A 11 8.93 8.52 7.55
CA PRO A 11 10.18 8.68 8.32
C PRO A 11 11.12 9.73 7.71
N SER A 12 11.27 9.69 6.39
CA SER A 12 12.07 10.68 5.64
C SER A 12 11.59 12.12 5.79
N LYS A 13 10.27 12.35 5.90
CA LYS A 13 9.70 13.69 6.07
C LYS A 13 9.81 14.13 7.53
N LEU A 14 9.65 13.21 8.47
CA LEU A 14 9.81 13.48 9.90
C LEU A 14 11.25 13.79 10.27
N ALA A 15 12.23 13.08 9.70
CA ALA A 15 13.65 13.36 9.90
C ALA A 15 14.07 14.76 9.43
N ASN A 16 13.36 15.35 8.45
CA ASN A 16 13.60 16.73 8.03
C ASN A 16 13.00 17.76 9.00
N ILE A 17 12.01 17.36 9.82
CA ILE A 17 11.33 18.24 10.79
C ILE A 17 12.01 18.11 12.17
N TYR A 18 12.45 16.91 12.54
CA TYR A 18 13.02 16.58 13.84
C TYR A 18 14.45 16.03 13.67
N PRO A 19 15.51 16.77 14.07
CA PRO A 19 16.90 16.42 13.80
C PRO A 19 17.37 15.06 14.33
N ASN A 20 16.76 14.58 15.42
CA ASN A 20 17.15 13.33 16.08
C ASN A 20 16.33 12.11 15.60
N MET A 21 15.50 12.27 14.57
CA MET A 21 14.65 11.20 14.07
C MET A 21 15.29 10.48 12.88
N SER A 22 15.29 9.14 12.91
CA SER A 22 15.80 8.33 11.81
C SER A 22 14.95 8.47 10.55
N SER A 23 15.60 8.64 9.40
CA SER A 23 14.95 8.69 8.08
C SER A 23 14.64 7.31 7.50
N MET A 24 15.00 6.23 8.21
CA MET A 24 14.87 4.85 7.76
C MET A 24 13.42 4.37 7.79
N CYS A 25 13.05 3.52 6.84
CA CYS A 25 11.72 2.93 6.77
C CYS A 25 11.39 2.18 8.07
N TRP A 26 10.23 2.47 8.66
CA TRP A 26 9.78 1.80 9.87
C TRP A 26 9.62 0.28 9.72
N LYS A 27 9.45 -0.22 8.49
CA LYS A 27 9.14 -1.61 8.16
C LYS A 27 10.36 -2.46 7.82
N CYS A 28 11.23 -2.01 6.95
CA CYS A 28 12.42 -2.81 6.59
C CYS A 28 13.66 -2.39 7.38
N LYS A 29 13.68 -1.18 7.95
CA LYS A 29 14.88 -0.59 8.60
C LYS A 29 16.13 -0.54 7.71
N GLN A 30 16.00 -0.76 6.40
CA GLN A 30 17.12 -0.92 5.45
C GLN A 30 17.27 0.24 4.47
N MET A 31 16.18 0.94 4.13
CA MET A 31 16.20 2.03 3.14
C MET A 31 15.44 3.25 3.67
N ARG A 32 15.72 4.43 3.12
CA ARG A 32 15.00 5.68 3.44
C ARG A 32 13.49 5.48 3.32
N GLY A 33 12.78 5.74 4.40
CA GLY A 33 11.34 5.57 4.51
C GLY A 33 10.60 6.71 3.85
N THR A 34 10.43 6.67 2.53
CA THR A 34 9.53 7.55 1.77
C THR A 34 8.12 6.98 1.74
N PHE A 35 7.13 7.80 1.34
CA PHE A 35 5.76 7.29 1.19
C PHE A 35 5.71 6.13 0.18
N PHE A 36 6.34 6.32 -0.98
CA PHE A 36 6.41 5.32 -2.03
C PHE A 36 7.21 4.08 -1.61
N HIS A 37 8.29 4.24 -0.84
CA HIS A 37 9.02 3.10 -0.31
C HIS A 37 8.14 2.29 0.64
N SER A 38 7.62 2.92 1.69
CA SER A 38 6.80 2.24 2.71
C SER A 38 5.52 1.64 2.13
N GLY A 39 4.92 2.27 1.12
CA GLY A 39 3.71 1.78 0.46
C GLY A 39 3.94 0.71 -0.60
N TRP A 40 5.06 0.75 -1.33
CA TRP A 40 5.26 -0.08 -2.53
C TRP A 40 6.63 -0.73 -2.62
N LEU A 41 7.74 0.01 -2.56
CA LEU A 41 9.07 -0.56 -2.84
C LEU A 41 9.59 -1.47 -1.71
N CYS A 42 9.15 -1.25 -0.48
CA CYS A 42 9.55 -2.02 0.70
C CYS A 42 9.25 -3.51 0.49
N PRO A 43 10.19 -4.43 0.79
CA PRO A 43 9.96 -5.88 0.62
C PRO A 43 8.72 -6.39 1.36
N LYS A 44 8.46 -5.89 2.58
CA LYS A 44 7.27 -6.23 3.37
C LYS A 44 5.98 -5.78 2.65
N SER A 45 5.96 -4.58 2.10
CA SER A 45 4.82 -4.04 1.35
C SER A 45 4.61 -4.74 0.00
N LYS A 46 5.68 -5.07 -0.72
CA LYS A 46 5.60 -5.90 -1.94
C LYS A 46 4.96 -7.27 -1.64
N LYS A 47 5.37 -7.93 -0.54
CA LYS A 47 4.79 -9.21 -0.13
C LYS A 47 3.29 -9.09 0.17
N TYR A 48 2.89 -8.03 0.87
CA TYR A 48 1.48 -7.73 1.14
C TYR A 48 0.67 -7.55 -0.16
N TRP A 49 1.11 -6.69 -1.07
CA TRP A 49 0.38 -6.45 -2.32
C TRP A 49 0.33 -7.67 -3.23
N LYS A 50 1.38 -8.52 -3.23
CA LYS A 50 1.35 -9.80 -3.95
C LYS A 50 0.24 -10.71 -3.41
N LYS A 51 0.01 -10.77 -2.10
CA LYS A 51 -1.10 -11.54 -1.50
C LYS A 51 -2.45 -10.98 -1.92
N ILE A 52 -2.65 -9.67 -1.82
CA ILE A 52 -3.90 -9.02 -2.25
C ILE A 52 -4.18 -9.28 -3.73
N ARG A 53 -3.15 -9.22 -4.58
CA ARG A 53 -3.28 -9.57 -6.01
C ARG A 53 -3.73 -11.00 -6.24
N LEU A 54 -3.19 -11.96 -5.47
CA LEU A 54 -3.59 -13.37 -5.56
C LEU A 54 -5.04 -13.55 -5.14
N TRP A 55 -5.45 -12.95 -4.03
CA TRP A 55 -6.85 -12.99 -3.55
C TRP A 55 -7.82 -12.40 -4.57
N ILE A 56 -7.49 -11.25 -5.16
CA ILE A 56 -8.32 -10.68 -6.23
C ILE A 56 -8.45 -11.66 -7.41
N LYS A 57 -7.35 -12.28 -7.82
CA LYS A 57 -7.35 -13.27 -8.91
C LYS A 57 -8.22 -14.48 -8.58
N GLU A 58 -8.19 -14.97 -7.34
CA GLU A 58 -8.99 -16.12 -6.91
C GLU A 58 -10.50 -15.82 -6.91
N ILE A 59 -10.89 -14.65 -6.39
CA ILE A 59 -12.29 -14.23 -6.26
C ILE A 59 -12.90 -13.88 -7.63
N THR A 60 -12.14 -13.13 -8.45
CA THR A 60 -12.68 -12.52 -9.68
C THR A 60 -12.25 -13.23 -10.97
N ARG A 61 -11.29 -14.17 -10.88
CA ARG A 61 -10.56 -14.76 -12.02
C ARG A 61 -9.80 -13.75 -12.89
N ILE A 62 -9.72 -12.48 -12.49
CA ILE A 62 -8.99 -11.42 -13.19
C ILE A 62 -7.56 -11.34 -12.69
N GLN A 63 -6.59 -11.45 -13.59
CA GLN A 63 -5.18 -11.24 -13.29
C GLN A 63 -4.79 -9.77 -13.49
N LEU A 64 -4.83 -8.98 -12.41
CA LEU A 64 -4.36 -7.60 -12.43
C LEU A 64 -2.85 -7.52 -12.71
N GLU A 65 -2.40 -6.45 -13.35
CA GLU A 65 -0.98 -6.12 -13.44
C GLU A 65 -0.43 -5.72 -12.06
N PHE A 66 0.84 -6.05 -11.77
CA PHE A 66 1.47 -5.66 -10.50
C PHE A 66 2.08 -4.27 -10.57
N LYS A 67 1.20 -3.26 -10.64
CA LYS A 67 1.56 -1.85 -10.84
C LYS A 67 1.11 -0.97 -9.68
N PRO A 68 1.94 -0.02 -9.19
CA PRO A 68 1.58 0.83 -8.06
C PRO A 68 0.33 1.69 -8.32
N GLU A 69 0.06 2.06 -9.56
CA GLU A 69 -1.12 2.83 -9.96
C GLU A 69 -2.40 2.09 -9.63
N ILE A 70 -2.42 0.76 -9.79
CA ILE A 70 -3.56 -0.07 -9.45
C ILE A 70 -3.68 -0.19 -7.92
N PHE A 71 -2.61 -0.60 -7.24
CA PHE A 71 -2.68 -0.97 -5.81
C PHE A 71 -2.66 0.22 -4.85
N LEU A 72 -1.93 1.28 -5.19
CA LEU A 72 -1.87 2.51 -4.39
C LEU A 72 -2.97 3.48 -4.82
N LEU A 73 -3.19 3.66 -6.11
CA LEU A 73 -4.09 4.71 -6.62
C LEU A 73 -5.46 4.19 -7.05
N GLY A 74 -5.69 2.88 -7.08
CA GLY A 74 -6.95 2.29 -7.56
C GLY A 74 -7.25 2.59 -9.02
N MET A 75 -6.23 2.91 -9.82
CA MET A 75 -6.40 3.25 -11.24
C MET A 75 -6.47 1.98 -12.08
N LEU A 76 -7.66 1.37 -12.14
CA LEU A 76 -7.92 0.23 -13.01
C LEU A 76 -8.03 0.71 -14.46
N LYS A 77 -7.10 0.25 -15.31
CA LYS A 77 -7.13 0.43 -16.76
C LYS A 77 -7.45 -0.91 -17.39
N GLY A 78 -8.73 -1.16 -17.66
CA GLY A 78 -9.19 -2.41 -18.25
C GLY A 78 -10.69 -2.42 -18.43
N ASP A 79 -11.15 -3.10 -19.48
CA ASP A 79 -12.56 -3.17 -19.79
C ASP A 79 -13.21 -4.38 -19.10
N TYR A 80 -13.39 -4.23 -17.79
CA TYR A 80 -14.11 -5.20 -16.95
C TYR A 80 -15.58 -4.78 -16.80
N ALA A 81 -16.44 -5.77 -16.56
CA ALA A 81 -17.82 -5.50 -16.14
C ALA A 81 -17.85 -4.58 -14.91
N ASN A 82 -18.82 -3.66 -14.86
CA ASN A 82 -18.88 -2.62 -13.81
C ASN A 82 -18.87 -3.22 -12.40
N GLU A 83 -19.62 -4.29 -12.17
CA GLU A 83 -19.67 -5.00 -10.88
C GLU A 83 -18.27 -5.48 -10.44
N MET A 84 -17.50 -6.06 -11.36
CA MET A 84 -16.13 -6.51 -11.08
C MET A 84 -15.20 -5.34 -10.83
N LYS A 85 -15.32 -4.24 -11.58
CA LYS A 85 -14.57 -2.99 -11.31
C LYS A 85 -14.84 -2.50 -9.89
N TYR A 86 -16.10 -2.42 -9.49
CA TYR A 86 -16.47 -1.99 -8.14
C TYR A 86 -15.91 -2.93 -7.08
N LEU A 87 -16.11 -4.25 -7.21
CA LEU A 87 -15.59 -5.22 -6.25
C LEU A 87 -14.07 -5.09 -6.06
N ILE A 88 -13.32 -5.02 -7.16
CA ILE A 88 -11.85 -4.88 -7.12
C ILE A 88 -11.45 -3.57 -6.44
N LEU A 89 -12.11 -2.45 -6.78
CA LEU A 89 -11.82 -1.15 -6.16
C LEU A 89 -12.10 -1.14 -4.66
N HIS A 90 -13.16 -1.81 -4.20
CA HIS A 90 -13.48 -1.93 -2.77
C HIS A 90 -12.41 -2.76 -2.04
N ILE A 91 -12.00 -3.90 -2.60
CA ILE A 91 -10.92 -4.74 -2.03
C ILE A 91 -9.61 -3.93 -1.92
N ILE A 92 -9.20 -3.26 -3.01
CA ILE A 92 -7.99 -2.42 -3.01
C ILE A 92 -8.12 -1.28 -1.99
N THR A 93 -9.30 -0.69 -1.84
CA THR A 93 -9.53 0.38 -0.87
C THR A 93 -9.43 -0.12 0.57
N ALA A 94 -10.05 -1.24 0.90
CA ALA A 94 -9.93 -1.87 2.21
C ALA A 94 -8.48 -2.24 2.53
N ALA A 95 -7.76 -2.82 1.56
CA ALA A 95 -6.35 -3.15 1.70
C ALA A 95 -5.48 -1.92 2.02
N ARG A 96 -5.72 -0.79 1.32
CA ARG A 96 -4.99 0.46 1.60
C ARG A 96 -5.31 1.03 2.98
N ILE A 97 -6.56 0.95 3.43
CA ILE A 97 -6.96 1.39 4.78
C ILE A 97 -6.23 0.55 5.83
N ALA A 98 -6.22 -0.78 5.68
CA ALA A 98 -5.48 -1.66 6.57
C ALA A 98 -3.98 -1.34 6.59
N LEU A 99 -3.36 -1.13 5.42
CA LEU A 99 -1.96 -0.72 5.32
C LEU A 99 -1.69 0.61 6.04
N ALA A 100 -2.61 1.57 5.91
CA ALA A 100 -2.51 2.88 6.56
C ALA A 100 -2.67 2.81 8.08
N GLN A 101 -3.48 1.90 8.61
CA GLN A 101 -3.58 1.64 10.05
C GLN A 101 -2.23 1.15 10.62
N CYS A 102 -1.51 0.33 9.87
CA CYS A 102 -0.16 -0.12 10.24
C CYS A 102 0.96 0.81 9.73
N TRP A 103 0.69 2.10 9.42
CA TRP A 103 1.65 2.98 8.76
C TRP A 103 2.97 3.15 9.53
N LYS A 104 2.88 3.47 10.82
CA LYS A 104 4.04 3.69 11.71
C LYS A 104 4.63 2.42 12.30
N ALA A 105 3.92 1.30 12.17
CA ALA A 105 4.33 0.02 12.72
C ALA A 105 5.37 -0.67 11.82
N ASP A 106 6.26 -1.43 12.45
CA ASP A 106 7.17 -2.35 11.76
C ASP A 106 6.42 -3.56 11.16
N GLN A 107 5.25 -3.86 11.72
CA GLN A 107 4.38 -4.93 11.28
C GLN A 107 3.61 -4.54 10.01
N MET A 108 3.29 -5.55 9.21
CA MET A 108 2.32 -5.44 8.11
C MET A 108 0.95 -5.88 8.61
N PRO A 109 -0.15 -5.42 7.97
CA PRO A 109 -1.46 -6.01 8.23
C PRO A 109 -1.36 -7.52 8.01
N ALA A 110 -1.51 -8.29 9.08
CA ALA A 110 -1.65 -9.72 9.03
C ALA A 110 -3.13 -10.05 8.87
N ASN A 111 -3.43 -11.06 8.06
CA ASN A 111 -4.73 -11.70 8.13
C ASN A 111 -4.74 -12.42 9.49
N ASN A 112 -5.57 -11.95 10.43
CA ASN A 112 -6.12 -12.89 11.40
C ASN A 112 -6.98 -13.90 10.64
#